data_AF-A0A0B6YXK5-F1
#
_entry.id   AF-A0A0B6YXK5-F1
#
_cell.length_a   1.000
_cell.length_b   1.000
_cell.length_c   1.000
_cell.angle_alpha   90.00
_cell.angle_beta   90.00
_cell.angle_gamma   90.00
#
_symmetry.space_group_name_H-M   'P 1'
#
loop_
_entity.id
_entity.type
_entity.pdbx_description
1 polymer ?
#
loop_
_entity_poly.entity_id
_entity_poly.type
_entity_poly.pdbx_seq_one_letter_code
_entity_poly.pdbx_strand_id
1 'polypeptide(L)'
;LGDLITVIEGKSDRFWWKGQNRRTTDVGTFPRALVEVQRKLGGVDISVPLKNSMIHVGHGGSGDTWGDPGKIDEVYLRNPMDPPDLREED
;
A
#
# COMPACT_ATOMS: atom_id res chain seq x y z
N LEU A 1 -19.76 10.58 -12.83
CA LEU A 1 -19.59 9.56 -11.76
C LEU A 1 -19.03 8.31 -12.41
N GLY A 2 -18.04 7.65 -11.78
CA GLY A 2 -17.51 6.36 -12.25
C GLY A 2 -18.44 5.19 -11.94
N ASP A 3 -18.05 3.99 -12.38
CA ASP A 3 -18.77 2.76 -12.10
C ASP A 3 -18.59 2.32 -10.63
N LEU A 4 -19.63 1.68 -10.07
CA LEU A 4 -19.54 1.07 -8.74
C LEU A 4 -19.02 -0.36 -8.86
N ILE A 5 -18.07 -0.72 -8.02
CA ILE A 5 -17.51 -2.08 -7.94
C ILE A 5 -17.85 -2.69 -6.58
N THR A 6 -18.40 -3.90 -6.60
CA THR A 6 -18.49 -4.75 -5.41
C THR A 6 -17.18 -5.51 -5.26
N VAL A 7 -16.42 -5.21 -4.20
CA VAL A 7 -15.15 -5.90 -3.92
C VAL A 7 -15.45 -7.32 -3.44
N ILE A 8 -14.83 -8.32 -4.08
CA ILE A 8 -14.94 -9.74 -3.74
C ILE A 8 -13.70 -10.17 -2.94
N GLU A 9 -12.51 -9.81 -3.42
CA GLU A 9 -11.24 -10.05 -2.74
C GLU A 9 -10.39 -8.77 -2.79
N GLY A 10 -9.91 -8.32 -1.64
CA GLY A 10 -9.06 -7.14 -1.55
C GLY A 10 -8.38 -7.07 -0.18
N LYS A 11 -7.09 -6.76 -0.19
CA LYS A 11 -6.31 -6.47 1.02
C LYS A 11 -5.60 -5.13 0.84
N SER A 12 -5.45 -4.39 1.94
CA SER A 12 -4.84 -3.06 1.94
C SER A 12 -3.37 -3.06 1.50
N ASP A 13 -2.68 -4.18 1.62
CA ASP A 13 -1.30 -4.38 1.18
C ASP A 13 -1.18 -4.84 -0.29
N ARG A 14 -2.28 -5.14 -0.99
CA ARG A 14 -2.27 -5.65 -2.38
C ARG A 14 -2.57 -4.59 -3.43
N PHE A 15 -1.85 -4.65 -4.54
CA PHE A 15 -2.11 -3.82 -5.73
C PHE A 15 -3.37 -4.26 -6.46
N TRP A 16 -3.52 -5.56 -6.72
CA TRP A 16 -4.62 -6.14 -7.47
C TRP A 16 -5.75 -6.56 -6.54
N TRP A 17 -6.92 -5.98 -6.78
CA TRP A 17 -8.17 -6.39 -6.14
C TRP A 17 -9.05 -7.09 -7.16
N LYS A 18 -9.95 -7.94 -6.68
CA LYS A 18 -10.97 -8.61 -7.50
C LYS A 18 -12.34 -8.10 -7.12
N GLY A 19 -13.17 -7.84 -8.12
CA GLY A 19 -14.51 -7.34 -7.88
C GLY A 19 -15.40 -7.44 -9.10
N GLN A 20 -16.66 -7.10 -8.88
CA GLN A 20 -17.70 -7.08 -9.90
C GLN A 20 -18.10 -5.66 -10.23
N ASN A 21 -18.06 -5.28 -11.51
CA ASN A 21 -18.63 -4.03 -11.97
C ASN A 21 -20.17 -4.12 -11.89
N ARG A 22 -20.81 -3.25 -11.10
CA ARG A 22 -22.27 -3.27 -10.89
C ARG A 22 -23.07 -2.85 -12.13
N ARG A 23 -22.44 -2.18 -13.11
CA ARG A 23 -23.08 -1.76 -14.37
C ARG A 23 -23.08 -2.87 -15.41
N THR A 24 -21.93 -3.53 -15.61
CA THR A 24 -21.78 -4.56 -16.65
C THR A 24 -21.97 -5.99 -16.14
N THR A 25 -21.94 -6.18 -14.82
CA THR A 25 -21.93 -7.47 -14.12
C THR A 25 -20.66 -8.30 -14.29
N ASP A 26 -19.67 -7.79 -15.02
CA ASP A 26 -18.39 -8.47 -15.24
C ASP A 26 -17.58 -8.56 -13.95
N VAL A 27 -16.88 -9.69 -13.79
CA VAL A 27 -15.95 -9.94 -12.69
C VAL A 27 -14.53 -9.95 -13.24
N GLY A 28 -13.63 -9.23 -12.58
CA GLY A 28 -12.22 -9.16 -12.98
C GLY A 28 -11.33 -8.60 -11.89
N THR A 29 -10.02 -8.57 -12.18
CA THR A 29 -9.03 -7.88 -11.36
C THR A 29 -8.89 -6.43 -11.80
N PHE A 30 -8.59 -5.55 -10.86
CA PHE A 30 -8.37 -4.13 -11.12
C PHE A 30 -7.35 -3.57 -10.11
N PRO A 31 -6.58 -2.54 -10.49
CA PRO A 31 -5.69 -1.87 -9.54
C PRO A 31 -6.51 -1.15 -8.48
N ARG A 32 -6.19 -1.41 -7.21
CA ARG A 32 -6.82 -0.74 -6.06
C ARG A 32 -6.80 0.78 -6.18
N ALA A 33 -5.72 1.35 -6.72
CA ALA A 33 -5.56 2.80 -6.88
C ALA A 33 -6.61 3.47 -7.80
N LEU A 34 -7.34 2.70 -8.61
CA LEU A 34 -8.37 3.24 -9.51
C LEU A 34 -9.75 3.43 -8.85
N VAL A 35 -9.91 3.02 -7.59
CA VAL A 35 -11.20 3.08 -6.89
C VAL A 35 -11.10 3.80 -5.55
N GLU A 36 -12.20 4.43 -5.16
CA GLU A 36 -12.37 5.04 -3.83
C GLU A 36 -13.34 4.21 -2.99
N VAL A 37 -13.12 4.15 -1.68
CA VAL A 37 -14.02 3.46 -0.75
C VAL A 37 -15.20 4.38 -0.44
N GLN A 38 -16.44 3.89 -0.58
CA GLN A 38 -17.63 4.69 -0.30
C GLN A 38 -18.02 4.73 1.19
N ARG A 39 -17.42 3.86 2.02
CA ARG A 39 -17.55 3.91 3.49
C ARG A 39 -16.40 4.72 4.10
N LYS A 40 -16.56 5.14 5.36
CA LYS A 40 -15.44 5.67 6.15
C LYS A 40 -14.30 4.66 6.21
N LEU A 41 -13.07 5.17 6.06
CA LEU A 41 -11.86 4.38 6.21
C LEU A 41 -11.71 3.91 7.66
N GLY A 42 -11.18 2.70 7.83
CA GLY A 42 -10.89 2.10 9.14
C GLY A 42 -9.56 1.35 9.12
N GLY A 43 -9.22 0.71 10.24
CA GLY A 43 -7.92 0.02 10.39
C GLY A 43 -7.67 -1.06 9.33
N VAL A 44 -8.72 -1.69 8.79
CA VAL A 44 -8.61 -2.69 7.72
C VAL A 44 -8.14 -2.11 6.38
N ASP A 45 -8.26 -0.80 6.19
CA ASP A 45 -7.81 -0.11 4.98
C ASP A 45 -6.34 0.32 5.06
N ILE A 46 -5.71 0.15 6.23
CA ILE A 46 -4.29 0.40 6.45
C ILE A 46 -3.55 -0.91 6.22
N SER A 47 -2.48 -0.89 5.43
CA SER A 47 -1.65 -2.08 5.26
C SER A 47 -0.97 -2.43 6.58
N VAL A 48 -0.73 -3.72 6.79
CA VAL A 48 0.30 -4.10 7.76
C VAL A 48 1.65 -3.53 7.30
N PRO A 49 2.64 -3.35 8.20
CA PRO A 49 3.99 -2.98 7.77
C PRO A 49 4.47 -3.93 6.67
N LEU A 50 4.92 -3.37 5.54
CA LEU A 50 5.37 -4.18 4.43
C LEU A 50 6.62 -4.97 4.85
N LYS A 51 6.76 -6.19 4.34
CA LYS A 51 7.96 -7.00 4.62
C LYS A 51 9.20 -6.22 4.16
N ASN A 52 10.23 -6.17 5.00
CA ASN A 52 11.46 -5.39 4.79
C ASN A 52 11.28 -3.86 4.76
N SER A 53 10.15 -3.32 5.28
CA SER A 53 9.94 -1.87 5.34
C SER A 53 10.56 -1.19 6.56
N MET A 54 11.12 -1.95 7.51
CA MET A 54 11.79 -1.40 8.68
C MET A 54 13.21 -1.02 8.30
N ILE A 55 13.51 0.27 8.33
CA ILE A 55 14.81 0.82 7.96
C ILE A 55 15.36 1.59 9.16
N HIS A 56 16.57 1.24 9.59
CA HIS A 56 17.25 1.96 10.65
C HIS A 56 17.96 3.18 10.06
N VAL A 57 17.33 4.36 10.19
CA VAL A 57 17.78 5.61 9.55
C VAL A 57 18.59 6.53 10.44
N GLY A 58 18.79 6.20 11.73
CA GLY A 58 19.52 7.06 12.65
C GLY A 58 19.66 6.48 14.06
N HIS A 59 20.62 7.01 14.82
CA HIS A 59 20.90 6.63 16.20
C HIS A 59 21.19 7.87 17.03
N GLY A 60 20.45 8.03 18.13
CA GLY A 60 20.68 9.08 19.13
C GLY A 60 21.50 8.54 20.31
N GLY A 61 22.41 9.34 20.84
CA GLY A 61 23.26 8.97 21.96
C GLY A 61 23.96 10.19 22.57
N SER A 62 24.71 9.98 23.65
CA SER A 62 25.43 11.05 24.38
C SER A 62 26.80 11.43 23.77
N GLY A 63 27.00 11.11 22.49
CA GLY A 63 28.24 11.31 21.72
C GLY A 63 27.90 11.49 20.23
N ASP A 64 28.72 10.95 19.33
CA ASP A 64 28.47 11.03 17.89
C ASP A 64 27.13 10.37 17.54
N THR A 65 26.21 11.20 17.04
CA THR A 65 24.92 10.78 16.48
C THR A 65 25.05 10.59 14.98
N TRP A 66 24.22 9.73 14.40
CA TRP A 66 24.10 9.60 12.96
C TRP A 66 22.64 9.62 12.53
N GLY A 67 22.39 10.13 11.33
CA GLY A 67 21.04 10.39 10.82
C GLY A 67 20.42 11.66 11.42
N ASP A 68 19.30 12.08 10.84
CA ASP A 68 18.53 13.25 11.28
C ASP A 68 17.08 12.81 11.54
N PRO A 69 16.58 12.87 12.79
CA PRO A 69 15.22 12.45 13.10
C PRO A 69 14.14 13.32 12.41
N GLY A 70 14.50 14.52 11.95
CA GLY A 70 13.61 15.40 11.18
C GLY A 70 13.63 15.13 9.68
N LYS A 71 14.49 14.23 9.17
CA LYS A 71 14.69 14.01 7.74
C LYS A 71 14.88 12.54 7.38
N ILE A 72 14.07 12.06 6.44
CA ILE A 72 14.29 10.76 5.79
C ILE A 72 15.28 10.96 4.64
N ASP A 73 16.33 10.14 4.59
CA ASP A 73 17.30 10.16 3.48
C ASP A 73 16.59 9.88 2.13
N GLU A 74 16.96 10.62 1.10
CA GLU A 74 16.40 10.48 -0.25
C GLU A 74 16.55 9.07 -0.81
N VAL A 75 17.58 8.32 -0.40
CA VAL A 75 17.77 6.92 -0.83
C VAL A 75 16.55 6.06 -0.50
N TYR A 76 15.88 6.32 0.64
CA TYR A 76 14.71 5.56 1.06
C TYR A 76 13.43 6.04 0.37
N LEU A 77 13.36 7.34 0.03
CA LEU A 77 12.25 7.89 -0.74
C LEU A 77 12.26 7.43 -2.20
N ARG A 78 13.44 7.18 -2.76
CA ARG A 78 13.63 6.75 -4.16
C ARG A 78 13.46 5.25 -4.38
N ASN A 79 13.41 4.45 -3.31
CA ASN A 79 13.28 3.00 -3.37
C ASN A 79 12.05 2.53 -2.58
N PRO A 80 10.82 2.89 -3.01
CA PRO A 80 9.61 2.44 -2.34
C PRO A 80 9.49 0.91 -2.44
N MET A 81 8.92 0.30 -1.40
CA MET A 81 8.63 -1.12 -1.42
C MET A 81 7.37 -1.38 -2.25
N ASP A 82 7.45 -2.30 -3.22
CA ASP A 82 6.28 -2.71 -3.98
C ASP A 82 5.34 -3.59 -3.14
N PRO A 83 4.02 -3.52 -3.41
CA PRO A 83 3.07 -4.53 -2.99
C PRO A 83 3.57 -5.96 -3.26
N PRO A 84 3.30 -6.92 -2.36
CA PRO A 84 3.77 -8.30 -2.50
C PRO A 84 3.26 -8.96 -3.80
N ASP A 85 2.02 -8.68 -4.19
CA ASP A 85 1.34 -9.27 -5.36
C ASP A 85 1.75 -8.66 -6.71
N LEU A 86 2.66 -7.67 -6.74
CA LEU A 86 3.27 -7.20 -7.99
C LEU A 86 4.50 -8.02 -8.41
N ARG A 87 5.11 -8.75 -7.47
CA ARG A 87 6.38 -9.46 -7.66
C ARG A 87 6.25 -10.98 -7.50
N GLU A 88 5.08 -11.46 -7.10
CA GLU A 88 4.77 -12.89 -7.10
C GLU A 88 4.51 -13.31 -8.56
N GLU A 89 5.49 -13.97 -9.19
CA GLU A 89 5.22 -14.89 -10.30
C GLU A 89 4.54 -16.14 -9.72
N ASP A 90 3.48 -16.62 -10.38
CA ASP A 90 2.71 -17.82 -10.01
C ASP A 90 3.58 -19.07 -9.73
#